data_AF-A0A1F4R110-F1
#
_entry.id   AF-A0A1F4R110-F1
#
_cell.length_a   1.000
_cell.length_b   1.000
_cell.length_c   1.000
_cell.angle_alpha   90.00
_cell.angle_beta   90.00
_cell.angle_gamma   90.00
#
_symmetry.space_group_name_H-M   'P 1'
#
loop_
_entity.id
_entity.type
_entity.pdbx_description
1 polymer ?
#
loop_
_entity_poly.entity_id
_entity_poly.type
_entity_poly.pdbx_seq_one_letter_code
_entity_poly.pdbx_strand_id
1 'polypeptide(L)' 'MGSGTGAVGQARTLFCRIALEKMGDSGAEVARSLGGTMSSVNRSAVSPEPPDPKKFLNAL' A
#
# COMPACT_ATOMS: atom_id res chain seq x y z
N MET A 1 19.96 8.80 -6.97
CA MET A 1 18.51 8.87 -7.23
C MET A 1 17.80 8.69 -5.90
N GLY A 2 16.94 9.64 -5.51
CA GLY A 2 16.62 9.94 -4.12
C GLY A 2 15.89 8.85 -3.34
N SER A 3 16.39 8.59 -2.13
CA SER A 3 15.89 7.57 -1.18
C SER A 3 14.53 7.88 -0.54
N GLY A 4 13.83 8.95 -0.97
CA GLY A 4 12.54 9.37 -0.38
C GLY A 4 11.29 8.76 -1.06
N THR A 5 11.38 8.32 -2.30
CA THR A 5 10.23 7.76 -3.05
C THR A 5 9.93 6.31 -2.72
N GLY A 6 10.92 5.56 -2.23
CA GLY A 6 10.76 4.14 -1.86
C GLY A 6 9.87 3.92 -0.63
N ALA A 7 10.08 4.69 0.44
CA ALA A 7 9.33 4.53 1.69
C ALA A 7 7.84 4.87 1.53
N VAL A 8 7.52 5.94 0.79
CA VAL A 8 6.12 6.32 0.50
C VAL A 8 5.42 5.26 -0.36
N GLY A 9 6.11 4.73 -1.38
CA GLY A 9 5.56 3.64 -2.21
C GLY A 9 5.31 2.36 -1.42
N GLN A 10 6.23 2.01 -0.50
CA GLN A 10 6.08 0.88 0.40
C GLN A 10 4.93 1.09 1.40
N ALA A 11 4.84 2.27 2.04
CA ALA A 11 3.74 2.62 2.94
C ALA A 11 2.38 2.54 2.23
N ARG A 12 2.28 3.06 1.01
CA ARG A 12 1.05 3.02 0.20
C ARG A 12 0.64 1.59 -0.15
N THR A 13 1.61 0.74 -0.48
CA THR A 13 1.38 -0.68 -0.76
C THR A 13 0.94 -1.43 0.50
N LEU A 14 1.57 -1.14 1.64
CA LEU A 14 1.22 -1.71 2.94
C LEU A 14 -0.21 -1.34 3.35
N PHE A 15 -0.55 -0.04 3.26
CA PHE A 15 -1.89 0.46 3.54
C PHE A 15 -2.94 -0.20 2.65
N CYS A 16 -2.70 -0.24 1.33
CA CYS A 16 -3.60 -0.89 0.36
C CYS A 16 -3.95 -2.32 0.79
N ARG A 17 -2.94 -3.11 1.16
CA ARG A 17 -3.15 -4.52 1.54
C ARG A 17 -3.89 -4.67 2.86
N ILE A 18 -3.55 -3.87 3.87
CA ILE A 18 -4.25 -3.93 5.15
C ILE A 18 -5.73 -3.55 4.96
N ALA A 19 -6.01 -2.49 4.20
CA ALA A 19 -7.37 -2.05 3.93
C ALA A 19 -8.19 -3.14 3.19
N LEU A 20 -7.62 -3.72 2.12
CA LEU A 20 -8.28 -4.76 1.33
C LEU A 20 -8.45 -6.09 2.09
N GLU A 21 -7.38 -6.59 2.74
CA GLU A 21 -7.34 -7.96 3.28
C GLU A 21 -7.77 -8.05 4.75
N LYS A 22 -7.54 -6.99 5.54
CA LYS A 22 -7.78 -7.01 7.01
C LYS A 22 -8.96 -6.16 7.42
N MET A 23 -9.23 -5.05 6.72
CA MET A 23 -10.36 -4.18 7.02
C MET A 23 -11.60 -4.51 6.17
N GLY A 24 -11.41 -5.17 5.02
CA GLY A 24 -12.49 -5.55 4.12
C GLY A 24 -13.00 -4.40 3.25
N ASP A 25 -12.22 -3.32 3.14
CA ASP A 25 -12.54 -2.17 2.32
C ASP A 25 -12.58 -2.55 0.83
N SER A 26 -13.44 -1.90 0.06
CA SER A 26 -13.43 -2.06 -1.39
C SER A 26 -12.23 -1.34 -2.02
N GLY A 27 -11.71 -1.86 -3.14
CA GLY A 27 -10.62 -1.18 -3.86
C GLY A 27 -10.96 0.26 -4.26
N ALA A 28 -12.25 0.59 -4.43
CA ALA A 28 -12.70 1.94 -4.74
C ALA A 28 -12.58 2.89 -3.55
N GLU A 29 -12.86 2.43 -2.34
CA GLU A 29 -12.64 3.19 -1.11
C GLU A 29 -11.16 3.43 -0.87
N VAL A 30 -10.35 2.38 -1.02
CA VAL A 30 -8.88 2.48 -0.89
C VAL A 30 -8.29 3.46 -1.90
N ALA A 31 -8.76 3.43 -3.16
CA ALA A 31 -8.32 4.37 -4.19
C ALA A 31 -8.64 5.83 -3.82
N ARG A 32 -9.84 6.08 -3.27
CA ARG A 32 -10.24 7.43 -2.81
C ARG A 32 -9.37 7.89 -1.64
N SER A 33 -9.18 7.05 -0.63
CA SER A 33 -8.37 7.36 0.56
C SER A 33 -6.92 7.67 0.19
N LEU A 34 -6.36 6.96 -0.79
CA LEU A 34 -5.00 7.17 -1.25
C LEU A 34 -4.86 8.28 -2.31
N GLY A 35 -5.94 8.92 -2.75
CA GLY A 35 -5.92 9.88 -3.86
C GLY A 35 -5.39 9.25 -5.17
N GLY A 36 -5.69 7.96 -5.40
CA GLY A 36 -5.18 7.16 -6.50
C GLY A 36 -6.26 6.65 -7.44
N THR A 37 -5.87 5.76 -8.35
CA THR A 37 -6.78 5.09 -9.29
C THR A 37 -6.96 3.62 -8.90
N MET A 38 -8.07 3.01 -9.32
CA MET A 38 -8.29 1.57 -9.17
C MET A 38 -7.14 0.74 -9.77
N SER A 39 -6.54 1.20 -10.88
CA SER A 39 -5.37 0.56 -11.49
C SER A 39 -4.16 0.53 -10.53
N SER A 40 -3.92 1.64 -9.80
CA SER A 40 -2.85 1.70 -8.81
C SER A 40 -3.10 0.77 -7.62
N VAL A 41 -4.35 0.67 -7.15
CA VAL A 41 -4.75 -0.24 -6.07
C VAL A 41 -4.58 -1.69 -6.49
N ASN A 42 -5.05 -2.07 -7.69
CA ASN A 42 -4.88 -3.41 -8.23
C ASN A 42 -3.40 -3.79 -8.35
N ARG A 43 -2.55 -2.86 -8.80
CA ARG A 43 -1.11 -3.11 -8.89
C ARG A 43 -0.48 -3.35 -7.51
N SER A 44 -0.90 -2.61 -6.49
CA SER A 44 -0.45 -2.81 -5.10
C SER A 44 -0.97 -4.10 -4.48
N ALA A 45 -2.20 -4.51 -4.80
CA ALA A 45 -2.80 -5.76 -4.30
C ALA A 45 -2.09 -7.02 -4.86
N VAL A 46 -1.63 -6.96 -6.11
CA VAL A 46 -0.97 -8.08 -6.80
C VAL A 46 0.55 -8.10 -6.58
N SER A 47 1.11 -7.12 -5.87
CA SER A 47 2.56 -7.04 -5.61
C SER A 47 3.07 -8.27 -4.86
N PRO A 48 4.15 -8.95 -5.33
CA PRO A 48 4.50 -10.31 -4.91
C PRO A 48 4.87 -10.48 -3.43
N GLU A 49 5.23 -9.42 -2.72
CA GLU A 49 5.43 -9.51 -1.27
C GLU A 49 5.07 -8.17 -0.62
N PRO A 50 4.14 -8.12 0.34
CA PRO A 50 3.99 -6.94 1.15
C PRO A 50 5.20 -6.87 2.07
N PRO A 51 5.81 -5.69 2.28
CA PRO A 51 6.69 -5.54 3.41
C PRO A 51 5.91 -5.92 4.68
N ASP A 52 6.52 -6.70 5.57
CA ASP A 52 5.88 -7.01 6.84
C ASP A 52 5.61 -5.70 7.60
N PRO A 53 4.38 -5.44 8.10
CA PRO A 53 4.05 -4.17 8.71
C PRO A 53 4.97 -3.80 9.88
N LYS A 54 5.38 -4.80 10.68
CA LYS A 54 6.27 -4.59 11.83
C LYS A 54 7.69 -4.28 11.35
N LYS A 55 8.18 -4.99 10.33
CA LYS A 55 9.48 -4.68 9.71
C LYS A 55 9.51 -3.29 9.10
N PHE A 56 8.44 -2.87 8.41
CA PHE A 56 8.34 -1.54 7.82
C PHE A 56 8.37 -0.45 8.91
N LEU A 57 7.57 -0.61 9.97
CA LEU A 57 7.53 0.34 11.08
C LEU A 57 8.86 0.42 11.85
N ASN A 58 9.57 -0.70 12.01
CA ASN A 58 10.90 -0.73 12.65
C ASN A 58 12.01 -0.15 11.76
N ALA A 59 11.75 0.05 10.47
CA ALA A 59 12.71 0.60 9.50
C ALA A 59 12.49 2.09 9.20
N LEU A 60 11.44 2.70 9.76
CA LEU A 60 11.24 4.16 9.80
C LEU A 60 12.12 4.79 10.88
#